data_AF-A0A1Y5KIT7-F1
#
_entry.id   AF-A0A1Y5KIT7-F1
#
_cell.length_a   1.000
_cell.length_b   1.000
_cell.length_c   1.000
_cell.angle_alpha   90.00
_cell.angle_beta   90.00
_cell.angle_gamma   90.00
#
_symmetry.space_group_name_H-M   'P 1'
#
loop_
_entity.id
_entity.type
_entity.pdbx_description
1 polymer ?
#
loop_
_entity_poly.entity_id
_entity_poly.type
_entity_poly.pdbx_seq_one_letter_code
_entity_poly.pdbx_strand_id
1 'polypeptide(L)'
;MALITLNVVRGDTQTGMRTERFEVPYKEGMSLLDAILWLREFKDPSIAVRYSCRSANACRECMAVVDNKAGYLCSIRAIADSEVHISPVSGLPWIKDLVTSID
;
A
#
# COMPACT_ATOMS: atom_id res chain seq x y z
N MET A 1 -2.41 -6.88 -21.36
CA MET A 1 -1.72 -5.94 -20.47
C MET A 1 -1.39 -6.70 -19.20
N ALA A 2 -0.16 -6.60 -18.70
CA ALA A 2 0.19 -7.21 -17.42
C ALA A 2 -0.56 -6.52 -16.28
N LEU A 3 -0.83 -7.27 -15.22
CA LEU A 3 -1.50 -6.77 -14.02
C LEU A 3 -0.60 -7.01 -12.81
N ILE A 4 -0.94 -6.39 -11.70
CA ILE A 4 -0.46 -6.76 -10.37
C ILE A 4 -1.66 -6.99 -9.47
N THR A 5 -1.61 -8.05 -8.67
CA THR A 5 -2.61 -8.32 -7.64
C THR A 5 -2.14 -7.76 -6.32
N LEU A 6 -2.94 -6.88 -5.71
CA LEU A 6 -2.71 -6.36 -4.37
C LEU A 6 -3.74 -6.97 -3.41
N ASN A 7 -3.26 -7.66 -2.37
CA ASN A 7 -4.07 -8.01 -1.21
C ASN A 7 -3.81 -6.97 -0.12
N VAL A 8 -4.72 -6.02 0.05
CA VAL A 8 -4.52 -4.87 0.94
C VAL A 8 -5.35 -5.04 2.21
N VAL A 9 -4.73 -4.84 3.37
CA VAL A 9 -5.46 -4.75 4.65
C VAL A 9 -6.24 -3.45 4.71
N ARG A 10 -7.54 -3.59 4.97
CA ARG A 10 -8.54 -2.53 5.07
C ARG A 10 -9.19 -2.51 6.44
N GLY A 11 -9.73 -1.36 6.80
CA GLY A 11 -10.45 -1.12 8.05
C GLY A 11 -9.72 -0.19 9.00
N ASP A 12 -10.14 -0.20 10.25
CA ASP A 12 -9.60 0.61 11.34
C ASP A 12 -9.85 -0.08 12.69
N THR A 13 -9.55 0.60 13.79
CA THR A 13 -9.74 0.08 15.16
C THR A 13 -11.20 -0.21 15.52
N GLN A 14 -12.17 0.35 14.79
CA GLN A 14 -13.60 0.16 15.05
C GLN A 14 -14.19 -0.96 14.20
N THR A 15 -13.78 -1.04 12.93
CA THR A 15 -14.32 -1.96 11.93
C THR A 15 -13.55 -3.27 11.83
N GLY A 16 -12.33 -3.33 12.37
CA GLY A 16 -11.48 -4.50 12.34
C GLY A 16 -10.70 -4.67 11.04
N MET A 17 -9.69 -5.56 11.07
CA MET A 17 -8.85 -5.88 9.93
C MET A 17 -9.56 -6.84 8.97
N ARG A 18 -9.61 -6.48 7.69
CA ARG A 18 -10.00 -7.38 6.60
C ARG A 18 -9.04 -7.23 5.42
N THR A 19 -8.86 -8.28 4.65
CA THR A 19 -8.04 -8.22 3.43
C THR A 19 -8.95 -8.12 2.22
N GLU A 20 -8.69 -7.15 1.35
CA GLU A 20 -9.38 -7.01 0.07
C GLU A 20 -8.39 -7.20 -1.09
N ARG A 21 -8.84 -7.90 -2.14
CA ARG A 21 -8.05 -8.19 -3.34
C ARG A 21 -8.37 -7.17 -4.43
N PHE A 22 -7.33 -6.62 -5.05
CA PHE A 22 -7.44 -5.66 -6.14
C PHE A 22 -6.51 -6.01 -7.29
N GLU A 23 -7.00 -5.82 -8.51
CA GLU A 23 -6.20 -5.92 -9.73
C GLU A 23 -5.88 -4.51 -10.25
N VAL A 24 -4.59 -4.24 -10.44
CA VAL A 24 -4.08 -2.94 -10.89
C VAL A 24 -3.29 -3.14 -12.19
N PRO A 25 -3.50 -2.30 -13.23
CA PRO A 25 -2.68 -2.32 -14.43
C PRO A 25 -1.20 -2.12 -14.11
N TYR A 26 -0.36 -3.03 -14.58
CA TYR A 26 1.09 -2.89 -14.44
C TYR A 26 1.64 -1.84 -15.41
N LYS A 27 2.59 -1.04 -14.93
CA LYS A 27 3.41 -0.14 -15.73
C LYS A 27 4.88 -0.35 -15.37
N GLU A 28 5.73 -0.47 -16.38
CA GLU A 28 7.17 -0.67 -16.21
C GLU A 28 7.76 0.40 -15.27
N GLY A 29 8.57 -0.06 -14.32
CA GLY A 29 9.22 0.80 -13.33
C GLY A 29 8.29 1.36 -12.23
N MET A 30 7.01 1.04 -12.18
CA MET A 30 6.13 1.55 -11.11
C MET A 30 6.50 0.98 -9.74
N SER A 31 6.28 1.77 -8.68
CA SER A 31 6.37 1.32 -7.30
C SER A 31 5.04 0.74 -6.80
N LEU A 32 5.06 0.06 -5.65
CA LEU A 32 3.81 -0.32 -4.98
C LEU A 32 3.02 0.89 -4.49
N LEU A 33 3.67 2.03 -4.21
CA LEU A 33 2.94 3.27 -3.92
C LEU A 33 2.17 3.74 -5.15
N ASP A 34 2.76 3.70 -6.35
CA ASP A 34 2.05 4.07 -7.58
C ASP A 34 0.83 3.18 -7.81
N ALA A 35 0.93 1.88 -7.48
CA ALA A 35 -0.18 0.93 -7.57
C ALA A 35 -1.34 1.30 -6.64
N ILE A 36 -1.03 1.60 -5.37
CA ILE A 36 -2.03 2.01 -4.37
C ILE A 36 -2.67 3.35 -4.74
N LEU A 37 -1.89 4.29 -5.30
CA LEU A 37 -2.43 5.58 -5.74
C LEU A 37 -3.33 5.43 -6.97
N TRP A 38 -2.99 4.54 -7.91
CA TRP A 38 -3.87 4.19 -9.01
C TRP A 38 -5.18 3.58 -8.50
N LEU A 39 -5.11 2.66 -7.53
CA LEU A 39 -6.29 2.08 -6.89
C LEU A 39 -7.16 3.17 -6.26
N ARG A 40 -6.56 4.09 -5.49
CA ARG A 40 -7.28 5.23 -4.90
C ARG A 40 -7.97 6.09 -5.95
N GLU A 41 -7.30 6.36 -7.06
CA GLU A 41 -7.82 7.25 -8.09
C GLU A 41 -8.94 6.62 -8.93
N PHE A 42 -8.82 5.34 -9.27
CA PHE A 42 -9.66 4.71 -10.29
C PHE A 42 -10.56 3.57 -9.81
N LYS A 43 -10.36 3.03 -8.60
CA LYS A 43 -11.08 1.85 -8.10
C LYS A 43 -11.77 2.08 -6.77
N ASP A 44 -11.02 2.53 -5.76
CA ASP A 44 -11.55 2.77 -4.43
C ASP A 44 -10.90 4.00 -3.78
N PRO A 45 -11.53 5.19 -3.91
CA PRO A 45 -11.07 6.42 -3.29
C PRO A 45 -11.01 6.40 -1.77
N SER A 46 -11.62 5.41 -1.11
CA SER A 46 -11.66 5.32 0.35
C SER A 46 -10.39 4.73 0.96
N ILE A 47 -9.48 4.17 0.14
CA ILE A 47 -8.23 3.56 0.60
C ILE A 47 -7.29 4.59 1.25
N ALA A 48 -6.91 4.35 2.50
CA ALA A 48 -5.99 5.20 3.25
C ALA A 48 -4.53 4.69 3.16
N VAL A 49 -3.63 5.62 2.82
CA VAL A 49 -2.18 5.49 2.77
C VAL A 49 -1.61 6.89 2.94
N ARG A 50 -0.54 7.02 3.74
CA ARG A 50 0.17 8.26 3.99
C ARG A 50 1.38 8.34 3.08
N TYR A 51 1.63 9.49 2.47
CA TYR A 51 2.79 9.73 1.60
C TYR A 51 3.03 11.23 1.43
N SER A 52 4.26 11.61 1.07
CA SER A 52 4.60 13.00 0.71
C SER A 52 5.53 13.04 -0.51
N CYS A 53 6.79 12.60 -0.37
CA CYS A 53 7.80 12.74 -1.44
C CYS A 53 7.61 11.82 -2.65
N ARG A 54 6.73 10.80 -2.56
CA ARG A 54 6.39 9.80 -3.59
C ARG A 54 7.53 8.94 -4.15
N SER A 55 8.78 9.30 -3.94
CA SER A 55 9.97 8.57 -4.38
C SER A 55 11.13 8.76 -3.40
N ALA A 56 12.18 7.94 -3.52
CA ALA A 56 13.42 8.08 -2.77
C ALA A 56 13.32 8.02 -1.24
N ASN A 57 12.19 7.56 -0.67
CA ASN A 57 11.93 7.38 0.76
C ASN A 57 12.27 8.55 1.71
N ALA A 58 12.48 9.75 1.17
CA ALA A 58 12.96 10.91 1.94
C ALA A 58 12.00 11.35 3.06
N CYS A 59 10.69 11.27 2.84
CA CYS A 59 9.68 11.62 3.85
C CYS A 59 9.38 10.51 4.85
N ARG A 60 9.70 9.24 4.53
CA ARG A 60 9.39 8.05 5.34
C ARG A 60 7.90 7.80 5.66
N GLU A 61 7.00 8.50 4.97
CA GLU A 61 5.55 8.49 5.25
C GLU A 61 4.81 7.24 4.75
N CYS A 62 5.28 6.61 3.67
CA CYS A 62 4.59 5.49 3.02
C CYS A 62 5.07 4.11 3.52
N MET A 63 5.32 4.01 4.83
CA MET A 63 5.76 2.77 5.44
C MET A 63 4.61 1.76 5.51
N ALA A 64 4.88 0.52 5.13
CA ALA A 64 3.94 -0.59 5.21
C ALA A 64 4.72 -1.91 5.34
N VAL A 65 4.02 -3.00 5.66
CA VAL A 65 4.54 -4.36 5.57
C VAL A 65 4.12 -4.95 4.24
N VAL A 66 5.10 -5.38 3.44
CA VAL A 66 4.89 -6.04 2.15
C VAL A 66 5.46 -7.46 2.25
N ASP A 67 4.62 -8.47 2.06
CA ASP A 67 4.99 -9.89 2.17
C ASP A 67 5.83 -10.19 3.43
N ASN A 68 5.33 -9.75 4.58
CA ASN A 68 5.94 -9.88 5.91
C ASN A 68 7.24 -9.07 6.14
N LYS A 69 7.60 -8.15 5.22
CA LYS A 69 8.77 -7.27 5.37
C LYS A 69 8.35 -5.81 5.42
N ALA A 70 8.76 -5.11 6.47
CA ALA A 70 8.57 -3.67 6.56
C ALA A 70 9.41 -2.94 5.49
N GLY A 71 8.81 -1.96 4.84
CA GLY A 71 9.49 -1.14 3.85
C GLY A 71 8.67 0.10 3.47
N TYR A 72 9.19 0.88 2.54
CA TYR A 72 8.51 2.07 2.02
C TYR A 72 7.92 1.75 0.66
N LEU A 73 6.61 1.88 0.50
CA LEU A 73 5.90 1.55 -0.74
C LEU A 73 6.47 2.29 -1.95
N CYS A 74 6.98 3.51 -1.77
CA CYS A 74 7.62 4.29 -2.85
C CYS A 74 8.96 3.73 -3.35
N SER A 75 9.60 2.83 -2.61
CA SER A 75 10.90 2.24 -2.96
C SER A 75 10.81 0.78 -3.40
N ILE A 76 9.65 0.14 -3.19
CA ILE A 76 9.43 -1.26 -3.57
C ILE A 76 8.87 -1.28 -4.99
N ARG A 77 9.58 -1.93 -5.92
CA ARG A 77 9.15 -2.05 -7.31
C ARG A 77 8.05 -3.10 -7.44
N ALA A 78 7.01 -2.77 -8.20
CA ALA A 78 6.02 -3.74 -8.61
C ALA A 78 6.62 -4.68 -9.66
N ILE A 79 6.23 -5.95 -9.63
CA ILE A 79 6.64 -6.96 -10.60
C ILE A 79 5.41 -7.34 -11.44
N ALA A 80 5.56 -7.38 -12.76
CA ALA A 80 4.47 -7.81 -13.65
C ALA A 80 3.95 -9.20 -13.25
N ASP A 81 2.62 -9.36 -13.25
CA ASP A 81 1.90 -10.59 -12.96
C ASP A 81 2.18 -11.17 -11.55
N SER A 82 2.65 -10.32 -10.64
CA SER A 82 2.87 -10.69 -9.23
C SER A 82 1.61 -10.50 -8.37
N GLU A 83 1.60 -11.22 -7.25
CA GLU A 83 0.64 -11.05 -6.17
C GLU A 83 1.39 -10.66 -4.89
N VAL A 84 0.97 -9.56 -4.27
CA VAL A 84 1.63 -9.02 -3.07
C VAL A 84 0.62 -8.78 -1.96
N HIS A 85 1.02 -9.02 -0.71
CA HIS A 85 0.23 -8.72 0.47
C HIS A 85 0.76 -7.47 1.17
N ILE A 86 -0.12 -6.49 1.42
CA ILE A 86 0.24 -5.19 1.98
C ILE A 86 -0.60 -4.93 3.24
N SER A 87 0.06 -4.75 4.37
CA SER A 87 -0.56 -4.49 5.67
C SER A 87 0.06 -3.28 6.38
N PRO A 88 -0.66 -2.65 7.33
CA PRO A 88 -0.11 -1.59 8.16
C PRO A 88 1.07 -2.10 8.99
N VAL A 89 1.96 -1.17 9.38
CA VAL A 89 3.07 -1.47 10.28
C VAL A 89 2.53 -1.90 11.65
N SER A 90 3.05 -3.00 12.19
CA SER A 90 2.70 -3.46 13.53
C SER A 90 3.46 -2.70 14.62
N GLY A 91 2.91 -2.67 15.83
CA GLY A 91 3.55 -2.00 16.97
C GLY A 91 3.34 -0.48 17.04
N LEU A 92 2.67 0.12 16.06
CA LEU A 92 2.22 1.51 16.06
C LEU A 92 0.69 1.59 16.14
N PRO A 93 0.10 2.68 16.67
CA PRO A 93 -1.34 2.86 16.67
C PRO A 93 -1.88 2.84 15.23
N TRP A 94 -2.76 1.88 14.93
CA TRP A 94 -3.37 1.74 13.61
C TRP A 94 -4.52 2.75 13.46
N ILE A 95 -4.47 3.57 12.40
CA ILE A 95 -5.46 4.62 12.16
C ILE A 95 -6.51 4.12 11.17
N LYS A 96 -6.08 3.78 9.94
CA LYS A 96 -6.98 3.29 8.88
C LYS A 96 -6.17 2.68 7.74
N ASP A 97 -6.60 1.53 7.24
CA ASP A 97 -6.01 0.79 6.12
C ASP A 97 -4.47 0.66 6.28
N LEU A 98 -3.68 1.38 5.47
CA LEU A 98 -2.21 1.36 5.53
C LEU A 98 -1.61 2.51 6.36
N VAL A 99 -2.42 3.26 7.10
CA VAL A 99 -1.99 4.41 7.91
C VAL A 99 -1.84 4.02 9.37
N THR A 100 -0.66 4.26 9.92
CA THR A 100 -0.34 4.18 11.35
C THR A 100 0.12 5.55 11.86
N SER A 101 -0.09 5.84 13.15
CA SER A 101 0.50 7.02 13.79
C SER A 101 2.02 6.84 13.90
N ILE A 102 2.77 7.86 13.47
CA ILE A 102 4.25 7.89 13.48
C ILE A 102 4.77 9.00 14.39
N ASP A 103 4.01 9.33 15.43
CA ASP A 103 4.27 10.43 16.36
C ASP A 103 5.50 10.17 17.25
#